data_AF-A0A7J9CDD7-F1
#
_entry.id   AF-A0A7J9CDD7-F1
#
_cell.length_a   1.000
_cell.length_b   1.000
_cell.length_c   1.000
_cell.angle_alpha   90.00
_cell.angle_beta   90.00
_cell.angle_gamma   90.00
#
_symmetry.space_group_name_H-M   'P 1'
#
loop_
_entity.id
_entity.type
_entity.pdbx_description
1 polymer ?
#
loop_
_entity_poly.entity_id
_entity_poly.type
_entity_poly.pdbx_seq_one_letter_code
_entity_poly.pdbx_strand_id
1 'polypeptide(L)'
;MAMLGEAFLSASIEVLLDRIVSGDVLRLIQGKKLEAVLLKKLKPTLMSVKAVLDDAENKQITNPNVKSWTDELKDAVYDAEDLLDEISTEALRNKIESEYQTTAMKQVSSFFSSFNPFKDGIQSKLEEILGRLDYLLNQKQILGLKENYKGEKAFQRTPATSLVDESD
;
A
#
# COMPACT_ATOMS: atom_id res chain seq x y z
N MET A 1 -13.85 -17.87 16.13
CA MET A 1 -12.49 -18.26 15.76
C MET A 1 -11.98 -17.24 14.77
N ALA A 2 -10.94 -16.48 15.12
CA ALA A 2 -10.35 -15.50 14.21
C ALA A 2 -9.55 -16.26 13.13
N MET A 3 -9.97 -16.10 11.88
CA MET A 3 -9.27 -16.66 10.75
C MET A 3 -8.02 -15.79 10.51
N LEU A 4 -6.83 -16.35 10.72
CA LEU A 4 -5.53 -15.64 10.66
C LEU A 4 -5.11 -15.21 9.22
N GLY A 5 -6.06 -14.96 8.33
CA GLY A 5 -5.82 -14.57 6.93
C GLY A 5 -6.33 -13.18 6.54
N GLU A 6 -7.17 -12.52 7.35
CA GLU A 6 -7.83 -11.24 7.01
C GLU A 6 -7.08 -9.98 7.49
N ALA A 7 -6.07 -10.12 8.35
CA ALA A 7 -5.52 -8.95 9.06
C ALA A 7 -4.23 -8.40 8.46
N PHE A 8 -3.48 -9.20 7.71
CA PHE A 8 -2.11 -8.83 7.35
C PHE A 8 -2.06 -7.83 6.20
N LEU A 9 -2.72 -8.11 5.08
CA LEU A 9 -2.57 -7.30 3.87
C LEU A 9 -3.29 -5.96 4.01
N SER A 10 -4.46 -5.94 4.64
CA SER A 10 -5.17 -4.71 4.97
C SER A 10 -4.34 -3.79 5.88
N ALA A 11 -3.70 -4.35 6.91
CA ALA A 11 -2.80 -3.60 7.79
C ALA A 11 -1.54 -3.10 7.07
N SER A 12 -0.92 -3.90 6.20
CA SER A 12 0.22 -3.46 5.38
C SER A 12 -0.16 -2.29 4.48
N ILE A 13 -1.31 -2.33 3.82
CA ILE A 13 -1.79 -1.20 2.98
C ILE A 13 -2.06 0.05 3.84
N GLU A 14 -2.59 -0.10 5.05
CA GLU A 14 -2.74 1.02 5.98
C GLU A 14 -1.40 1.66 6.34
N VAL A 15 -0.41 0.85 6.71
CA VAL A 15 0.94 1.31 7.02
C VAL A 15 1.56 2.03 5.82
N LEU A 16 1.41 1.49 4.60
CA LEU A 16 1.86 2.15 3.38
C LEU A 16 1.20 3.51 3.17
N LEU A 17 -0.12 3.59 3.32
CA LEU A 17 -0.87 4.83 3.17
C LEU A 17 -0.39 5.89 4.17
N ASP A 18 -0.18 5.50 5.43
CA ASP A 18 0.34 6.37 6.49
C ASP A 18 1.76 6.83 6.19
N ARG A 19 2.62 5.94 5.70
CA ARG A 19 3.99 6.27 5.30
C ARG A 19 4.04 7.21 4.10
N ILE A 20 3.17 7.03 3.10
CA ILE A 20 3.10 7.91 1.91
C ILE A 20 2.70 9.34 2.31
N VAL A 21 1.83 9.49 3.31
CA VAL A 21 1.42 10.81 3.82
C VAL A 21 2.28 11.32 4.97
N SER A 22 3.21 10.50 5.46
CA SER A 22 4.10 10.88 6.55
C SER A 22 4.96 12.07 6.13
N GLY A 23 5.05 13.04 7.04
CA GLY A 23 5.89 14.22 6.85
C GLY A 23 7.35 13.86 6.61
N ASP A 24 7.83 12.70 7.06
CA ASP A 24 9.22 12.31 6.87
C ASP A 24 9.49 11.90 5.42
N VAL A 25 8.70 10.98 4.85
CA VAL A 25 8.83 10.59 3.44
C VAL A 25 8.54 11.79 2.53
N LEU A 26 7.51 12.58 2.82
CA LEU A 26 7.16 13.75 2.01
C LEU A 26 8.24 14.84 2.04
N ARG A 27 8.81 15.16 3.21
CA ARG A 27 9.91 16.13 3.32
C ARG A 27 11.12 15.72 2.48
N LEU A 28 11.39 14.42 2.41
CA LEU A 28 12.53 13.86 1.68
C LEU A 28 12.38 13.95 0.15
N ILE A 29 11.15 13.98 -0.34
CA ILE A 29 10.83 14.04 -1.78
C ILE A 29 10.14 15.33 -2.21
N GLN A 30 10.00 16.30 -1.30
CA GLN A 30 9.23 17.52 -1.51
C GLN A 30 9.70 18.27 -2.75
N GLY A 31 8.75 18.68 -3.59
CA GLY A 31 9.00 19.42 -4.83
C GLY A 31 9.58 18.56 -5.96
N LYS A 32 9.74 17.25 -5.77
CA LYS A 32 10.17 16.31 -6.83
C LYS A 32 8.94 15.74 -7.54
N LYS A 33 9.11 15.38 -8.82
CA LYS A 33 8.09 14.65 -9.60
C LYS A 33 7.55 13.41 -8.86
N LEU A 34 8.41 12.75 -8.08
CA LEU A 34 8.10 11.57 -7.29
C LEU A 34 6.97 11.81 -6.26
N GLU A 35 6.97 12.97 -5.59
CA GLU A 35 5.93 13.35 -4.62
C GLU A 35 4.54 13.33 -5.28
N ALA A 36 4.44 13.94 -6.46
CA ALA A 36 3.20 13.99 -7.21
C ALA A 36 2.71 12.60 -7.62
N VAL A 37 3.61 11.68 -8.00
CA VAL A 37 3.22 10.32 -8.38
C VAL A 37 2.76 9.52 -7.16
N LEU A 38 3.47 9.58 -6.04
CA LEU A 38 3.07 8.87 -4.81
C LEU A 38 1.71 9.36 -4.29
N LEU A 39 1.52 10.68 -4.20
CA LEU A 39 0.30 11.26 -3.64
C LEU A 39 -0.90 11.18 -4.59
N LYS A 40 -0.69 11.39 -5.90
CA LYS A 40 -1.79 11.49 -6.87
C LYS A 40 -2.08 10.20 -7.63
N LYS A 41 -1.19 9.19 -7.56
CA LYS A 41 -1.41 7.89 -8.21
C LYS A 41 -1.34 6.74 -7.21
N LEU A 42 -0.21 6.52 -6.54
CA LEU A 42 -0.05 5.32 -5.70
C LEU A 42 -1.06 5.27 -4.55
N LYS A 43 -1.19 6.39 -3.81
CA LYS A 43 -2.15 6.51 -2.71
C LYS A 43 -3.60 6.20 -3.14
N PRO A 44 -4.19 6.85 -4.16
CA PRO A 44 -5.57 6.54 -4.56
C PRO A 44 -5.74 5.12 -5.12
N THR A 45 -4.74 4.57 -5.82
CA THR A 45 -4.78 3.18 -6.29
C THR A 45 -4.80 2.20 -5.11
N LEU A 46 -3.92 2.38 -4.10
CA LEU A 46 -3.92 1.58 -2.87
C LEU A 46 -5.25 1.68 -2.10
N MET A 47 -5.86 2.87 -2.03
CA MET A 47 -7.19 3.03 -1.42
C MET A 47 -8.27 2.25 -2.19
N SER A 48 -8.22 2.27 -3.52
CA SER A 48 -9.17 1.55 -4.36
C SER A 48 -9.05 0.04 -4.20
N VAL A 49 -7.83 -0.46 -4.07
CA VAL A 49 -7.55 -1.87 -3.78
C VAL A 49 -8.04 -2.23 -2.38
N LYS A 50 -7.74 -1.41 -1.38
CA LYS A 50 -8.20 -1.62 0.00
C LYS A 50 -9.72 -1.75 0.08
N ALA A 51 -10.47 -0.98 -0.72
CA ALA A 51 -11.92 -1.01 -0.72
C ALA A 51 -12.51 -2.39 -1.09
N VAL A 52 -11.81 -3.18 -1.89
CA VAL A 52 -12.24 -4.54 -2.29
C VAL A 52 -11.54 -5.66 -1.54
N LEU A 53 -10.52 -5.33 -0.74
CA LEU A 53 -9.63 -6.31 -0.13
C LEU A 53 -10.34 -7.21 0.88
N ASP A 54 -11.18 -6.66 1.74
CA ASP A 54 -11.95 -7.44 2.71
C ASP A 54 -12.79 -8.56 2.03
N ASP A 55 -13.45 -8.25 0.90
CA ASP A 55 -14.24 -9.24 0.15
C ASP A 55 -13.33 -10.26 -0.58
N ALA A 56 -12.16 -9.82 -1.05
CA ALA A 56 -11.16 -10.69 -1.65
C ALA A 56 -10.58 -11.69 -0.63
N GLU A 57 -10.20 -11.22 0.57
CA GLU A 57 -9.66 -12.06 1.64
C GLU A 57 -10.66 -13.09 2.15
N ASN A 58 -11.97 -12.77 2.12
CA ASN A 58 -13.02 -13.72 2.40
C ASN A 58 -13.19 -14.76 1.28
N LYS A 59 -13.10 -14.33 0.02
CA LYS A 59 -13.30 -15.21 -1.15
C LYS A 59 -12.09 -16.08 -1.46
N GLN A 60 -10.86 -15.68 -1.12
CA GLN A 60 -9.64 -16.43 -1.44
C GLN A 60 -9.64 -17.86 -0.85
N ILE A 61 -10.40 -18.08 0.23
CA ILE A 61 -10.51 -19.37 0.92
C ILE A 61 -11.14 -20.43 0.01
N THR A 62 -12.10 -20.00 -0.82
CA THR A 62 -12.96 -20.89 -1.62
C THR A 62 -12.77 -20.71 -3.12
N ASN A 63 -12.21 -19.57 -3.55
CA ASN A 63 -12.00 -19.24 -4.94
C ASN A 63 -10.49 -19.12 -5.25
N PRO A 64 -9.90 -20.13 -5.94
CA PRO A 64 -8.49 -20.11 -6.31
C PRO A 64 -8.08 -18.92 -7.18
N ASN A 65 -8.98 -18.39 -8.01
CA ASN A 65 -8.68 -17.22 -8.84
C ASN A 65 -8.55 -15.96 -7.97
N VAL A 66 -9.40 -15.83 -6.95
CA VAL A 66 -9.28 -14.74 -5.97
C VAL A 66 -8.02 -14.94 -5.12
N LYS A 67 -7.64 -16.18 -4.79
CA LYS A 67 -6.38 -16.45 -4.12
C LYS A 67 -5.16 -16.01 -4.93
N SER A 68 -5.13 -16.32 -6.22
CA SER A 68 -4.08 -15.83 -7.13
C SER A 68 -4.03 -14.31 -7.15
N TRP A 69 -5.19 -13.66 -7.21
CA TRP A 69 -5.30 -12.20 -7.17
C TRP A 69 -4.75 -11.61 -5.86
N THR A 70 -5.07 -12.21 -4.70
CA THR A 70 -4.56 -11.75 -3.39
C THR A 70 -3.07 -12.00 -3.22
N ASP A 71 -2.54 -13.10 -3.78
CA ASP A 71 -1.11 -13.40 -3.78
C ASP A 71 -0.34 -12.37 -4.63
N GLU A 72 -0.83 -12.07 -5.85
CA GLU A 72 -0.25 -11.02 -6.70
C GLU A 72 -0.30 -9.63 -6.06
N LEU A 73 -1.40 -9.33 -5.35
CA LEU A 73 -1.53 -8.08 -4.60
C LEU A 73 -0.51 -8.00 -3.46
N LYS A 74 -0.31 -9.10 -2.73
CA LYS A 74 0.65 -9.17 -1.63
C LYS A 74 2.06 -8.85 -2.12
N ASP A 75 2.45 -9.42 -3.25
CA ASP A 75 3.75 -9.14 -3.86
C ASP A 75 3.88 -7.66 -4.25
N ALA A 76 2.84 -7.06 -4.86
CA ALA A 76 2.86 -5.65 -5.22
C ALA A 76 2.92 -4.71 -3.99
N VAL A 77 2.32 -5.11 -2.87
CA VAL A 77 2.40 -4.39 -1.59
C VAL A 77 3.81 -4.47 -1.01
N TYR A 78 4.47 -5.63 -1.04
CA TYR A 78 5.87 -5.74 -0.61
C TYR A 78 6.81 -4.91 -1.46
N ASP A 79 6.65 -4.92 -2.78
CA ASP A 79 7.45 -4.07 -3.67
C ASP A 79 7.25 -2.58 -3.36
N ALA A 80 6.03 -2.17 -2.96
CA ALA A 80 5.75 -0.81 -2.52
C ALA A 80 6.39 -0.47 -1.18
N GLU A 81 6.42 -1.40 -0.22
CA GLU A 81 7.13 -1.24 1.06
C GLU A 81 8.63 -1.04 0.83
N ASP A 82 9.24 -1.92 0.03
CA ASP A 82 10.65 -1.86 -0.37
C ASP A 82 10.98 -0.54 -1.09
N LEU A 83 10.09 -0.07 -1.96
CA LEU A 83 10.27 1.22 -2.65
C LEU A 83 10.28 2.40 -1.67
N LEU A 84 9.39 2.42 -0.69
CA LEU A 84 9.37 3.50 0.31
C LEU A 84 10.60 3.46 1.23
N ASP A 85 11.11 2.26 1.54
CA ASP A 85 12.37 2.09 2.29
C ASP A 85 13.57 2.59 1.48
N GLU A 86 13.63 2.30 0.18
CA GLU A 86 14.67 2.78 -0.73
C GLU A 86 14.65 4.32 -0.82
N ILE A 87 13.47 4.92 -0.98
CA ILE A 87 13.29 6.39 -0.99
C ILE A 87 13.78 7.01 0.33
N SER A 88 13.41 6.40 1.46
CA SER A 88 13.78 6.90 2.79
C SER A 88 15.30 6.83 3.00
N THR A 89 15.91 5.72 2.59
CA THR A 89 17.35 5.48 2.68
C THR A 89 18.13 6.46 1.82
N GLU A 90 17.73 6.64 0.56
CA GLU A 90 18.42 7.54 -0.36
C GLU A 90 18.33 8.99 0.08
N ALA A 91 17.18 9.41 0.61
CA ALA A 91 17.03 10.77 1.06
C ALA A 91 17.78 11.05 2.38
N LEU A 92 17.90 10.06 3.26
CA LEU A 92 18.80 10.13 4.42
C LEU A 92 20.27 10.25 3.97
N ARG A 93 20.69 9.46 2.98
CA ARG A 93 22.03 9.55 2.39
C ARG A 93 22.31 10.95 1.85
N ASN A 94 21.41 11.50 1.05
CA ASN A 94 21.54 12.86 0.51
C ASN A 94 21.65 13.93 1.61
N LYS A 95 20.90 13.79 2.71
CA LYS A 95 20.99 14.69 3.86
C LYS A 95 22.38 14.63 4.51
N ILE A 96 22.88 13.43 4.78
CA ILE A 96 24.24 13.23 5.35
C ILE A 96 25.29 13.81 4.42
N GLU A 97 25.24 13.52 3.11
CA GLU A 97 26.21 14.08 2.15
C GLU A 97 26.20 15.62 2.13
N SER A 98 25.03 16.24 2.31
CA SER A 98 24.92 17.71 2.38
C SER A 98 25.46 18.31 3.68
N GLU A 99 25.35 17.60 4.81
CA GLU A 99 25.78 18.06 6.13
C GLU A 99 27.30 17.90 6.35
N TYR A 100 27.92 16.87 5.77
CA TYR A 100 29.34 16.56 5.97
C TYR A 100 30.25 16.97 4.78
N GLN A 101 29.75 17.79 3.85
CA GLN A 101 30.47 18.11 2.62
C GLN A 101 31.65 19.08 2.81
N THR A 102 32.88 18.56 2.70
CA THR A 102 34.10 19.37 2.50
C THR A 102 34.29 19.73 1.02
N THR A 103 35.06 20.77 0.70
CA THR A 103 35.27 21.29 -0.68
C THR A 103 35.76 20.21 -1.67
N ALA A 104 36.47 19.18 -1.21
CA ALA A 104 36.91 18.05 -2.04
C ALA A 104 35.78 17.08 -2.42
N MET A 105 34.78 16.90 -1.55
CA MET A 105 33.62 16.03 -1.79
C MET A 105 32.59 16.65 -2.75
N LYS A 106 32.55 17.99 -2.86
CA LYS A 106 31.68 18.70 -3.82
C LYS A 106 31.99 18.40 -5.28
N GLN A 107 33.27 18.22 -5.64
CA GLN A 107 33.64 17.85 -7.00
C GLN A 107 33.19 16.42 -7.30
N VAL A 108 33.43 15.49 -6.39
CA VAL A 108 33.07 14.07 -6.55
C VAL A 108 31.55 13.88 -6.56
N SER A 109 30.79 14.56 -5.69
CA SER A 109 29.32 14.45 -5.64
C SER A 109 28.65 15.01 -6.90
N SER A 110 29.23 16.04 -7.54
CA SER A 110 28.71 16.59 -8.79
C SER A 110 28.75 15.57 -9.94
N PHE A 111 29.75 14.67 -9.96
CA PHE A 111 29.86 13.59 -10.94
C PHE A 111 28.83 12.47 -10.75
N PHE A 112 28.43 12.19 -9.51
CA PHE A 112 27.41 11.17 -9.20
C PHE A 112 25.98 11.73 -9.27
N SER A 113 25.80 13.05 -9.15
CA SER A 113 24.47 13.68 -9.22
C SER A 113 23.85 13.69 -10.63
N SER A 114 24.69 13.73 -11.68
CA SER A 114 24.28 13.76 -13.09
C SER A 114 23.98 12.37 -13.65
N PHE A 115 24.46 11.32 -13.00
CA PHE A 115 24.10 9.93 -13.23
C PHE A 115 23.52 9.37 -11.94
N ASN A 116 22.28 9.73 -11.62
CA ASN A 116 21.58 9.09 -10.51
C ASN A 116 20.73 7.93 -11.04
N PRO A 117 21.29 6.74 -11.32
CA PRO A 117 20.53 5.57 -11.77
C PRO A 117 19.43 5.20 -10.76
N PHE A 118 19.55 5.65 -9.51
CA PHE A 118 18.54 5.52 -8.47
C PHE A 118 17.25 6.30 -8.77
N LYS A 119 17.33 7.48 -9.41
CA LYS A 119 16.12 8.26 -9.74
C LYS A 119 15.29 7.56 -10.81
N ASP A 120 15.98 7.03 -11.83
CA ASP A 120 15.36 6.29 -12.92
C ASP A 120 14.84 4.94 -12.41
N GLY A 121 15.61 4.25 -11.56
CA GLY A 121 15.21 3.00 -10.92
C GLY A 121 13.96 3.14 -10.03
N ILE A 122 13.92 4.15 -9.14
CA ILE A 122 12.75 4.42 -8.28
C ILE A 122 11.52 4.75 -9.13
N GLN A 123 11.67 5.54 -10.21
CA GLN A 123 10.54 5.87 -11.07
C GLN A 123 10.02 4.62 -11.80
N SER A 124 10.91 3.80 -12.37
CA SER A 124 10.51 2.56 -13.05
C SER A 124 9.82 1.58 -12.11
N LYS A 125 10.36 1.35 -10.91
CA LYS A 125 9.72 0.50 -9.89
C LYS A 125 8.34 1.01 -9.52
N LEU A 126 8.19 2.32 -9.33
CA LEU A 126 6.91 2.92 -9.01
C LEU A 126 5.88 2.74 -10.14
N GLU A 127 6.30 2.90 -11.40
CA GLU A 127 5.45 2.68 -12.57
C GLU A 127 5.05 1.20 -12.71
N GLU A 128 5.95 0.27 -12.40
CA GLU A 128 5.67 -1.17 -12.38
C GLU A 128 4.64 -1.54 -11.31
N ILE A 129 4.84 -1.06 -10.07
CA ILE A 129 3.89 -1.29 -8.96
C ILE A 129 2.52 -0.73 -9.31
N LEU A 130 2.46 0.50 -9.82
CA LEU A 130 1.20 1.11 -10.27
C LEU A 130 0.52 0.27 -11.36
N GLY A 131 1.28 -0.20 -12.36
CA GLY A 131 0.76 -1.04 -13.42
C GLY A 131 0.17 -2.34 -12.90
N ARG A 132 0.82 -2.99 -11.93
CA ARG A 132 0.32 -4.21 -11.27
C ARG A 132 -0.94 -3.96 -10.47
N LEU A 133 -0.98 -2.90 -9.67
CA LEU A 133 -2.17 -2.54 -8.90
C LEU A 133 -3.36 -2.16 -9.79
N ASP A 134 -3.12 -1.41 -10.88
CA ASP A 134 -4.16 -1.07 -11.85
C ASP A 134 -4.66 -2.32 -12.59
N TYR A 135 -3.77 -3.24 -12.95
CA TYR A 135 -4.16 -4.52 -13.54
C TYR A 135 -5.08 -5.33 -12.60
N LEU A 136 -4.72 -5.43 -11.33
CA LEU A 136 -5.54 -6.09 -10.30
C LEU A 136 -6.92 -5.43 -10.15
N LEU A 137 -6.98 -4.09 -10.16
CA LEU A 137 -8.24 -3.36 -10.11
C LEU A 137 -9.12 -3.63 -11.33
N ASN A 138 -8.54 -3.80 -12.52
CA ASN A 138 -9.29 -4.16 -13.72
C ASN A 138 -9.85 -5.58 -13.66
N GLN A 139 -9.19 -6.51 -12.96
CA GLN A 139 -9.69 -7.87 -12.76
C GLN A 139 -10.86 -7.96 -11.77
N LYS A 140 -11.05 -6.94 -10.91
CA LYS A 140 -12.04 -6.97 -9.82
C LYS A 140 -13.46 -7.34 -10.30
N GLN A 141 -13.87 -6.83 -11.47
CA GLN A 141 -15.22 -7.06 -12.01
C GLN A 141 -15.41 -8.51 -12.45
N ILE A 142 -14.39 -9.10 -13.08
CA ILE A 142 -14.41 -10.50 -13.55
C ILE A 142 -14.45 -11.46 -12.36
N LEU A 143 -13.73 -11.11 -11.29
CA LEU A 143 -13.69 -11.88 -10.04
C LEU A 143 -14.91 -11.62 -9.14
N GLY A 144 -15.78 -10.68 -9.51
CA GLY A 144 -16.96 -10.30 -8.73
C GLY A 144 -16.61 -9.75 -7.35
N LEU A 145 -15.46 -9.08 -7.20
CA LEU A 145 -15.03 -8.45 -5.95
C LEU A 145 -15.87 -7.20 -5.67
N LYS A 146 -16.35 -7.08 -4.43
CA LYS A 146 -17.25 -6.00 -3.99
C LYS A 146 -16.53 -5.03 -3.08
N GLU A 147 -16.83 -3.76 -3.27
CA GLU A 147 -16.34 -2.71 -2.39
C GLU A 147 -17.10 -2.75 -1.06
N ASN A 148 -16.36 -2.85 0.03
CA ASN A 148 -16.91 -2.71 1.37
C ASN A 148 -16.98 -1.22 1.73
N TYR A 149 -18.06 -0.57 1.30
CA TYR A 149 -18.47 0.67 1.94
C TYR A 149 -18.86 0.33 3.38
N LYS A 150 -18.01 0.67 4.36
CA LYS A 150 -18.40 0.70 5.78
C LYS A 150 -19.46 1.78 5.99
N GLY A 151 -20.66 1.56 5.47
CA GLY A 151 -21.88 2.04 6.12
C GLY A 151 -22.04 1.22 7.38
N GLU A 152 -22.17 1.89 8.52
CA GLU A 152 -22.38 1.32 9.85
C GLU A 152 -23.24 0.05 9.81
N LYS A 153 -22.61 -1.12 9.81
CA LYS A 153 -23.32 -2.36 10.10
C LYS A 153 -23.43 -2.45 11.61
N ALA A 154 -24.51 -1.88 12.14
CA ALA A 154 -25.01 -2.23 13.45
C ALA A 154 -25.12 -3.76 13.49
N PHE A 155 -24.29 -4.38 14.32
CA PHE A 155 -24.42 -5.80 14.68
C PHE A 155 -25.80 -5.95 15.32
N GLN A 156 -26.81 -6.33 14.54
CA GLN A 156 -28.10 -6.74 15.10
C GLN A 156 -27.87 -8.05 15.84
N ARG A 157 -27.65 -7.95 17.15
CA ARG A 157 -27.84 -9.07 18.08
C ARG A 157 -29.27 -9.55 17.90
N THR A 158 -29.45 -10.82 17.52
CA THR A 158 -30.75 -11.46 17.58
C THR A 158 -31.18 -11.53 19.05
N PRO A 159 -32.41 -11.12 19.39
CA PRO A 159 -32.95 -11.31 20.73
C PRO A 159 -33.01 -12.81 21.04
N ALA A 160 -32.47 -13.22 22.20
CA ALA A 160 -32.69 -14.56 22.70
C ALA A 160 -34.18 -14.71 23.05
N THR A 161 -34.86 -15.66 22.40
CA THR A 161 -36.21 -16.04 22.79
C THR A 161 -36.10 -16.98 23.98
N SER A 162 -36.51 -16.50 25.15
CA SER A 162 -36.74 -17.34 26.32
C SER A 162 -38.20 -17.18 26.71
N LEU A 163 -39.01 -18.12 26.27
CA LEU A 163 -40.38 -18.34 26.73
C LEU A 163 -40.34 -19.57 27.62
N VAL A 164 -40.55 -19.37 28.92
CA VAL A 164 -40.93 -20.45 29.84
C VAL A 164 -42.37 -20.14 30.21
N ASP A 165 -43.30 -20.86 29.57
CA ASP A 165 -44.68 -20.93 30.00
C ASP A 165 -44.73 -21.95 31.13
N GLU A 166 -45.01 -21.49 32.34
CA GLU A 166 -45.27 -22.35 33.48
C GLU A 166 -46.77 -22.23 33.76
N SER A 167 -47.52 -23.17 33.16
CA SER A 167 -48.94 -23.37 33.46
C SER A 167 -49.11 -24.47 34.51
N ASP A 168 -49.97 -24.15 35.48
CA ASP A 168 -50.51 -24.87 36.66
C ASP A 168 -49.66 -24.98 37.94
#